data_AF-A0A9D7ZVU0-F1
#
_entry.id   AF-A0A9D7ZVU0-F1
#
_cell.length_a   1.000
_cell.length_b   1.000
_cell.length_c   1.000
_cell.angle_alpha   90.00
_cell.angle_beta   90.00
_cell.angle_gamma   90.00
#
_symmetry.space_group_name_H-M   'P 1'
#
loop_
_entity.id
_entity.type
_entity.pdbx_description
1 polymer ?
#
loop_
_entity_poly.entity_id
_entity_poly.type
_entity_poly.pdbx_seq_one_letter_code
_entity_poly.pdbx_strand_id
1 'polypeptide(L)'
;MMLLTLITYSDNMVLQQILQNVVTISILLGIGYPITKFLPNYLQQKMGVDTIRFTSIGEMFAAMPYGLNKKKASGKDVTIQFHITGDEVINCFFTIRDEKCTYTEGEYENPTMTINTPAKIWLDVSNGDLPDEG
;
A
#
# COMPACT_ATOMS: atom_id res chain seq x y z
N MET A 1 -0.07 1.21 66.65
CA MET A 1 -0.55 2.31 65.79
C MET A 1 -0.20 1.98 64.35
N MET A 2 -1.15 1.44 63.59
CA MET A 2 -1.24 1.66 62.14
C MET A 2 -2.68 1.34 61.73
N LEU A 3 -3.45 2.42 61.68
CA LEU A 3 -4.78 2.48 61.09
C LEU A 3 -4.68 2.30 59.56
N LEU A 4 -5.71 1.65 59.02
CA LEU A 4 -6.17 1.67 57.62
C LEU A 4 -5.21 1.17 56.52
N THR A 5 -5.66 0.12 55.83
CA THR A 5 -6.30 0.33 54.51
C THR A 5 -7.24 -0.83 54.20
N LEU A 6 -8.53 -0.53 54.25
CA LEU A 6 -9.56 -1.32 53.59
C LEU A 6 -9.25 -1.36 52.09
N ILE A 7 -8.72 -2.48 51.62
CA ILE A 7 -9.07 -2.98 50.30
C ILE A 7 -9.71 -4.32 50.60
N THR A 8 -11.03 -4.40 50.53
CA THR A 8 -11.75 -5.67 50.54
C THR A 8 -11.37 -6.43 49.28
N TYR A 9 -10.27 -7.16 49.38
CA TYR A 9 -9.79 -8.10 48.41
C TYR A 9 -10.81 -9.23 48.35
N SER A 10 -11.75 -9.11 47.40
CA SER A 10 -12.78 -10.10 47.16
C SER A 10 -12.12 -11.46 46.91
N ASP A 11 -12.47 -12.46 47.73
CA ASP A 11 -11.96 -13.85 47.76
C ASP A 11 -12.22 -14.66 46.47
N ASN A 12 -12.51 -13.97 45.36
CA ASN A 12 -12.75 -14.59 44.07
C ASN A 12 -11.44 -14.58 43.27
N MET A 13 -10.72 -15.70 43.34
CA MET A 13 -9.50 -15.97 42.57
C MET A 13 -9.63 -15.64 41.07
N VAL A 14 -10.84 -15.75 40.51
CA VAL A 14 -11.15 -15.38 39.12
C VAL A 14 -11.15 -13.85 38.91
N LEU A 15 -11.73 -13.08 39.83
CA LEU A 15 -11.77 -11.61 39.71
C LEU A 15 -10.37 -11.00 39.76
N GLN A 16 -9.48 -11.63 40.54
CA GLN A 16 -8.07 -11.26 40.63
C GLN A 16 -7.30 -11.48 39.33
N GLN A 17 -7.48 -12.65 38.72
CA GLN A 17 -6.85 -13.00 37.45
C GLN A 17 -7.29 -12.03 36.34
N ILE A 18 -8.58 -11.69 36.32
CA ILE A 18 -9.13 -10.70 35.38
C ILE A 18 -8.51 -9.32 35.63
N LEU A 19 -8.44 -8.87 36.89
CA LEU A 19 -7.87 -7.56 37.24
C LEU A 19 -6.41 -7.45 36.79
N GLN A 20 -5.59 -8.48 37.03
CA GLN A 20 -4.17 -8.49 36.69
C GLN A 20 -3.92 -8.49 35.17
N ASN A 21 -4.73 -9.24 34.42
CA ASN A 21 -4.64 -9.29 32.96
C ASN A 21 -5.11 -7.97 32.33
N VAL A 22 -6.20 -7.39 32.83
CA VAL A 22 -6.74 -6.12 32.33
C VAL A 22 -5.75 -4.98 32.55
N VAL A 23 -5.07 -4.92 33.70
CA VAL A 23 -4.02 -3.91 33.95
C VAL A 23 -2.88 -4.03 32.94
N THR A 24 -2.40 -5.25 32.68
CA THR A 24 -1.30 -5.49 31.74
C THR A 24 -1.70 -5.11 30.31
N ILE A 25 -2.90 -5.51 29.87
CA ILE A 25 -3.43 -5.17 28.54
C ILE A 25 -3.65 -3.66 28.42
N SER A 26 -4.10 -2.99 29.48
CA SER A 26 -4.32 -1.53 29.48
C SER A 26 -3.02 -0.76 29.32
N ILE A 27 -1.92 -1.22 29.91
CA ILE A 27 -0.58 -0.62 29.73
C ILE A 27 -0.07 -0.85 28.30
N LEU A 28 -0.22 -2.09 27.78
CA LEU A 28 0.18 -2.41 26.41
C LEU A 28 -0.62 -1.62 25.38
N LEU A 29 -1.91 -1.37 25.61
CA LEU A 29 -2.72 -0.52 24.74
C LEU A 29 -2.36 0.96 24.93
N GLY A 30 -2.17 1.43 26.17
CA GLY A 30 -1.83 2.82 26.47
C GLY A 30 -0.51 3.27 25.85
N ILE A 31 0.49 2.38 25.79
CA ILE A 31 1.81 2.67 25.20
C ILE A 31 1.89 2.18 23.75
N GLY A 32 1.34 1.01 23.43
CA GLY A 32 1.42 0.40 22.10
C GLY A 32 0.54 1.09 21.05
N TYR A 33 -0.65 1.57 21.42
CA TYR A 33 -1.53 2.29 20.50
C TYR A 33 -0.92 3.60 19.97
N PRO A 34 -0.38 4.52 20.81
CA PRO A 34 0.24 5.74 20.30
C PRO A 34 1.51 5.44 19.49
N ILE A 35 2.33 4.47 19.89
CA ILE A 35 3.52 4.07 19.11
C ILE A 35 3.09 3.58 17.72
N THR A 36 2.08 2.70 17.62
CA THR A 36 1.61 2.17 16.33
C THR A 36 1.08 3.26 15.40
N LYS A 37 0.42 4.29 15.94
CA LYS A 37 -0.14 5.39 15.14
C LYS A 37 0.89 6.46 14.78
N PHE A 38 1.86 6.72 15.67
CA PHE A 38 2.84 7.80 15.50
C PHE A 38 4.10 7.37 14.73
N LEU A 39 4.54 6.12 14.94
CA LEU A 39 5.74 5.55 14.33
C LEU A 39 5.75 5.61 12.79
N PRO A 40 4.68 5.26 12.04
CA PRO A 40 4.73 5.30 10.57
C PRO A 40 4.99 6.71 10.04
N ASN A 41 4.35 7.74 10.62
CA ASN A 41 4.56 9.12 10.21
C ASN A 41 5.98 9.62 10.55
N TYR A 42 6.49 9.26 11.73
CA TYR A 42 7.85 9.62 12.16
C TYR A 42 8.93 8.93 11.31
N LEU A 43 8.73 7.64 11.00
CA LEU A 43 9.61 6.90 10.09
C LEU A 43 9.55 7.49 8.68
N GLN A 44 8.36 7.82 8.16
CA GLN A 44 8.24 8.45 6.84
C GLN A 44 8.98 9.79 6.77
N GLN A 45 8.87 10.61 7.82
CA GLN A 45 9.53 11.91 7.90
C GLN A 45 11.05 11.80 8.06
N LYS A 46 11.54 10.83 8.85
CA LYS A 46 12.98 10.66 9.10
C LYS A 46 13.71 9.84 8.04
N MET A 47 13.04 8.86 7.46
CA MET A 47 13.62 8.00 6.44
C MET A 47 13.62 8.66 5.07
N GLY A 48 12.96 9.83 4.93
CA GLY A 48 12.79 10.51 3.65
C GLY A 48 12.36 9.51 2.61
N VAL A 49 11.19 8.89 2.79
CA VAL A 49 10.68 7.87 1.87
C VAL A 49 10.67 8.50 0.48
N ASP A 50 11.73 8.22 -0.27
CA ASP A 50 11.92 8.68 -1.61
C ASP A 50 10.69 8.21 -2.37
N THR A 51 10.08 9.12 -3.12
CA THR A 51 9.08 8.80 -4.14
C THR A 51 9.49 7.50 -4.82
N ILE A 52 8.62 6.48 -4.85
CA ILE A 52 8.95 5.20 -5.49
C ILE A 52 9.41 5.52 -6.91
N ARG A 53 10.73 5.47 -7.11
CA ARG A 53 11.37 5.83 -8.36
C ARG A 53 11.70 4.53 -9.05
N PHE A 54 10.97 4.25 -10.12
CA PHE A 54 11.19 3.06 -10.91
C PHE A 54 12.40 3.27 -11.80
N THR A 55 13.30 2.30 -11.81
CA THR A 55 14.48 2.26 -12.68
C THR A 55 14.32 1.27 -13.83
N SER A 56 13.40 0.31 -13.70
CA SER A 56 13.00 -0.62 -14.77
C SER A 56 11.52 -0.47 -15.08
N ILE A 57 11.21 -0.47 -16.38
CA ILE A 57 9.84 -0.38 -16.88
C ILE A 57 9.02 -1.62 -16.48
N GLY A 58 9.63 -2.81 -16.47
CA GLY A 58 8.97 -4.06 -16.10
C GLY A 58 8.52 -4.09 -14.64
N GLU A 59 9.38 -3.65 -13.73
CA GLU A 59 9.04 -3.53 -12.30
C GLU A 59 7.90 -2.54 -12.08
N MET A 60 7.90 -1.43 -12.81
CA MET A 60 6.83 -0.45 -12.75
C MET A 60 5.49 -1.02 -13.22
N PHE A 61 5.46 -1.70 -14.35
CA PHE A 61 4.24 -2.33 -14.86
C PHE A 61 3.73 -3.45 -13.95
N ALA A 62 4.62 -4.24 -13.34
CA ALA A 62 4.25 -5.22 -12.32
C ALA A 62 3.67 -4.56 -11.06
N ALA A 63 4.11 -3.35 -10.72
CA ALA A 63 3.60 -2.58 -9.59
C ALA A 63 2.29 -1.82 -9.89
N MET A 64 1.99 -1.52 -11.15
CA MET A 64 0.86 -0.70 -11.58
C MET A 64 -0.52 -1.19 -11.07
N PRO A 65 -0.84 -2.50 -10.99
CA PRO A 65 -2.13 -2.96 -10.47
C PRO A 65 -2.40 -2.54 -9.04
N TYR A 66 -1.36 -2.38 -8.22
CA TYR A 66 -1.49 -1.96 -6.82
C TYR A 66 -1.90 -0.48 -6.68
N GLY A 67 -1.66 0.33 -7.73
CA GLY A 67 -2.08 1.74 -7.78
C GLY A 67 -3.55 1.96 -8.11
N LEU A 68 -4.34 0.90 -8.35
CA LEU A 68 -5.73 1.04 -8.78
C LEU A 68 -6.60 1.74 -7.72
N ASN A 69 -7.18 2.86 -8.09
CA ASN A 69 -8.23 3.49 -7.30
C ASN A 69 -9.57 2.78 -7.53
N LYS A 70 -9.92 1.84 -6.63
CA LYS A 70 -11.16 1.04 -6.70
C LYS A 70 -12.42 1.88 -6.89
N LYS A 71 -12.52 3.03 -6.21
CA LYS A 71 -13.69 3.93 -6.33
C LYS A 71 -13.85 4.49 -7.75
N LYS A 72 -12.74 4.82 -8.41
CA LYS A 72 -12.77 5.31 -9.82
C LYS A 72 -12.92 4.17 -10.83
N ALA A 73 -12.52 2.96 -10.46
CA ALA A 73 -12.61 1.76 -11.29
C ALA A 73 -13.99 1.09 -11.25
N SER A 74 -14.88 1.49 -10.32
CA SER A 74 -16.20 0.89 -10.17
C SER A 74 -17.02 1.04 -11.47
N GLY A 75 -17.60 -0.07 -11.92
CA GLY A 75 -18.37 -0.15 -13.17
C GLY A 75 -17.55 -0.03 -14.46
N LYS A 76 -16.21 -0.17 -14.41
CA LYS A 76 -15.35 -0.22 -15.59
C LYS A 76 -15.06 -1.67 -16.00
N ASP A 77 -15.17 -1.93 -17.29
CA ASP A 77 -14.70 -3.15 -17.95
C ASP A 77 -13.88 -2.71 -19.16
N VAL A 78 -12.57 -2.60 -18.96
CA VAL A 78 -11.65 -2.10 -19.99
C VAL A 78 -10.37 -2.94 -20.01
N THR A 79 -9.86 -3.18 -21.21
CA THR A 79 -8.55 -3.79 -21.43
C THR A 79 -7.65 -2.79 -22.15
N ILE A 80 -6.53 -2.46 -21.53
CA ILE A 80 -5.56 -1.49 -22.07
C ILE A 80 -4.31 -2.26 -22.49
N GLN A 81 -4.03 -2.28 -23.78
CA GLN A 81 -2.81 -2.84 -24.35
C GLN A 81 -1.69 -1.81 -24.30
N PHE A 82 -0.49 -2.24 -23.91
CA PHE A 82 0.73 -1.47 -23.95
C PHE A 82 1.73 -2.14 -24.89
N HIS A 83 2.31 -1.32 -25.77
CA HIS A 83 3.48 -1.67 -26.57
C HIS A 83 4.58 -0.67 -26.23
N ILE A 84 5.55 -1.15 -25.46
CA ILE A 84 6.67 -0.37 -25.00
C ILE A 84 7.87 -0.64 -25.89
N THR A 85 8.50 0.44 -26.34
CA THR A 85 9.64 0.41 -27.28
C THR A 85 10.86 1.13 -26.69
N GLY A 86 12.04 0.98 -27.29
CA GLY A 86 13.28 1.63 -26.82
C GLY A 86 14.19 0.67 -26.07
N ASP A 87 14.80 1.14 -24.99
CA ASP A 87 15.82 0.39 -24.23
C ASP A 87 15.28 -0.91 -23.61
N GLU A 88 14.04 -0.88 -23.14
CA GLU A 88 13.30 -2.05 -22.67
C GLU A 88 12.03 -2.21 -23.53
N VAL A 89 11.91 -3.35 -24.22
CA VAL A 89 10.75 -3.67 -25.06
C VAL A 89 9.84 -4.62 -24.30
N ILE A 90 8.58 -4.19 -24.06
CA ILE A 90 7.58 -4.98 -23.35
C ILE A 90 6.24 -4.85 -24.07
N ASN A 91 5.61 -5.99 -24.34
CA ASN A 91 4.21 -6.05 -24.73
C ASN A 91 3.42 -6.64 -23.57
N CYS A 92 2.45 -5.90 -23.06
CA CYS A 92 1.63 -6.32 -21.95
C CYS A 92 0.25 -5.65 -22.00
N PHE A 93 -0.72 -6.19 -21.28
CA PHE A 93 -2.02 -5.57 -21.15
C PHE A 93 -2.53 -5.59 -19.72
N PHE A 94 -3.34 -4.59 -19.40
CA PHE A 94 -4.05 -4.48 -18.14
C PHE A 94 -5.53 -4.68 -18.35
N THR A 95 -6.12 -5.56 -17.55
CA THR A 95 -7.58 -5.72 -17.51
C THR A 95 -8.11 -5.13 -16.22
N ILE A 96 -9.04 -4.18 -16.33
CA ILE A 96 -9.75 -3.57 -15.21
C ILE A 96 -11.20 -4.01 -15.28
N ARG A 97 -11.60 -4.90 -14.36
CA ARG A 97 -12.97 -5.41 -14.21
C ARG A 97 -13.21 -5.73 -12.73
N ASP A 98 -14.45 -5.56 -12.26
CA ASP A 98 -14.86 -5.89 -10.89
C ASP A 98 -13.97 -5.23 -9.82
N GLU A 99 -13.61 -3.96 -10.05
CA GLU A 99 -12.72 -3.17 -9.17
C GLU A 99 -11.33 -3.80 -8.95
N LYS A 100 -10.90 -4.67 -9.86
CA LYS A 100 -9.60 -5.32 -9.88
C LYS A 100 -8.83 -4.98 -11.16
N CYS A 101 -7.55 -4.71 -11.01
CA CYS A 101 -6.60 -4.56 -12.13
C CYS A 101 -5.71 -5.80 -12.19
N THR A 102 -5.53 -6.35 -13.38
CA THR A 102 -4.67 -7.52 -13.62
C THR A 102 -3.66 -7.19 -14.70
N TYR A 103 -2.38 -7.38 -14.39
CA TYR A 103 -1.27 -7.30 -15.34
C TYR A 103 -1.07 -8.65 -16.04
N THR A 104 -0.86 -8.64 -17.35
CA THR A 104 -0.54 -9.84 -18.12
C THR A 104 0.43 -9.50 -19.24
N GLU A 105 1.44 -10.34 -19.42
CA GLU A 105 2.41 -10.22 -20.51
C GLU A 105 1.84 -10.77 -21.82
N GLY A 106 2.25 -10.15 -22.92
CA GLY A 106 1.79 -10.49 -24.27
C GLY A 106 0.77 -9.51 -24.85
N GLU A 107 0.03 -9.99 -25.83
CA GLU A 107 -0.94 -9.20 -26.59
C GLU A 107 -2.37 -9.70 -26.37
N TYR A 108 -3.31 -8.76 -26.38
CA TYR A 108 -4.73 -9.02 -26.35
C TYR A 108 -5.35 -8.68 -27.71
N GLU A 109 -6.17 -9.59 -28.27
CA GLU A 109 -6.69 -9.43 -29.65
C GLU A 109 -7.58 -8.20 -29.85
N ASN A 110 -8.42 -7.86 -28.87
CA ASN A 110 -9.42 -6.78 -29.00
C ASN A 110 -9.38 -5.84 -27.80
N PRO A 111 -8.29 -5.07 -27.61
CA PRO A 111 -8.18 -4.17 -26.48
C PRO A 111 -9.13 -2.98 -26.63
N THR A 112 -9.62 -2.46 -25.51
CA THR A 112 -10.40 -1.21 -25.50
C THR A 112 -9.56 -0.03 -25.96
N MET A 113 -8.27 -0.06 -25.65
CA MET A 113 -7.31 0.98 -26.01
C MET A 113 -5.91 0.37 -26.12
N THR A 114 -5.12 0.90 -27.06
CA THR A 114 -3.72 0.53 -27.22
C THR A 114 -2.84 1.77 -27.06
N ILE A 115 -1.79 1.66 -26.24
CA ILE A 115 -0.82 2.71 -25.97
C ILE A 115 0.54 2.26 -26.51
N ASN A 116 1.10 3.05 -27.41
CA ASN A 116 2.46 2.87 -27.93
C ASN A 116 3.33 3.99 -27.36
N THR A 117 4.39 3.64 -26.64
CA THR A 117 5.27 4.65 -26.04
C THR A 117 6.70 4.11 -25.86
N PRO A 118 7.73 4.97 -25.94
CA PRO A 118 9.06 4.61 -25.48
C PRO A 118 9.07 4.33 -23.97
N ALA A 119 9.91 3.37 -23.53
CA ALA A 119 10.09 3.00 -22.12
C ALA A 119 10.51 4.20 -21.27
N LYS A 120 11.51 4.96 -21.74
CA LYS A 120 12.03 6.15 -21.05
C LYS A 120 10.93 7.18 -20.77
N ILE A 121 10.14 7.54 -21.78
CA ILE A 121 9.06 8.53 -21.65
C ILE A 121 8.03 8.07 -20.61
N TRP A 122 7.63 6.80 -20.66
CA TRP A 122 6.64 6.27 -19.71
C TRP A 122 7.19 6.18 -18.27
N LEU A 123 8.48 5.86 -18.13
CA LEU A 123 9.18 5.82 -16.84
C LEU A 123 9.30 7.22 -16.22
N ASP A 124 9.71 8.21 -17.00
CA ASP A 124 9.86 9.61 -16.57
C ASP A 124 8.51 10.16 -16.08
N VAL A 125 7.44 9.98 -16.88
CA VAL A 125 6.08 10.41 -16.51
C VAL A 125 5.60 9.71 -15.24
N SER A 126 5.87 8.42 -15.10
CA SER A 126 5.44 7.64 -13.92
C SER A 126 6.21 8.02 -12.65
N ASN A 127 7.45 8.48 -12.79
CA ASN A 127 8.24 9.03 -11.68
C ASN A 127 7.88 10.48 -11.35
N GLY A 128 6.98 11.11 -12.13
CA GLY A 128 6.60 12.51 -11.97
C GLY A 128 7.58 13.51 -12.58
N ASP A 129 8.53 13.03 -13.39
CA ASP A 129 9.43 13.85 -14.17
C ASP A 129 8.72 14.33 -15.44
N LEU A 130 9.15 15.48 -15.98
CA LEU A 130 8.71 15.91 -17.30
C LEU A 130 9.47 15.09 -18.34
N PRO A 131 8.79 14.52 -19.36
CA PRO A 131 9.49 13.88 -20.46
C PRO A 131 10.39 14.93 -21.12
N ASP A 132 11.69 14.64 -21.16
CA ASP A 132 12.67 15.55 -21.74
C ASP A 132 12.41 15.64 -23.25
N GLU A 133 11.96 16.81 -23.72
CA GLU A 133 11.77 17.09 -25.15
C GLU A 133 13.10 17.51 -25.80
N GLY A 134 14.17 16.73 -25.60
CA GLY A 134 15.46 16.88 -26.31
C GLY A 134 16.63 17.40 -25.48
#